data_AF-A0A524AJ98-F1
#
_entry.id   AF-A0A524AJ98-F1
#
_cell.length_a   1.000
_cell.length_b   1.000
_cell.length_c   1.000
_cell.angle_alpha   90.00
_cell.angle_beta   90.00
_cell.angle_gamma   90.00
#
_symmetry.space_group_name_H-M   'P 1'
#
loop_
_entity.id
_entity.type
_entity.pdbx_description
1 polymer ?
#
loop_
_entity_poly.entity_id
_entity_poly.type
_entity_poly.pdbx_seq_one_letter_code
_entity_poly.pdbx_strand_id
1 'polypeptide(L)' 'MNCTVCGNPLLFDRVVFHCSCGAFVHAYCWDEHVLQAHQPSFEMGAVNLDGEFIARESKVEEEVSTAQVSGE' A
#
# COMPACT_ATOMS: atom_id res chain seq x y z
N MET A 1 -23.21 9.35 1.82
CA MET A 1 -21.75 9.34 1.54
C MET A 1 -21.41 8.02 0.88
N ASN A 2 -20.44 8.00 -0.04
CA ASN A 2 -20.08 6.80 -0.80
C ASN A 2 -18.69 6.30 -0.40
N CYS A 3 -18.46 4.99 -0.51
CA CYS A 3 -17.16 4.40 -0.29
C CYS A 3 -16.18 4.91 -1.36
N THR A 4 -15.02 5.37 -0.94
CA THR A 4 -14.00 5.95 -1.84
C THR A 4 -13.40 4.90 -2.78
N VAL A 5 -13.41 3.63 -2.37
CA VAL A 5 -12.85 2.51 -3.15
C VAL A 5 -13.86 1.99 -4.17
N CYS A 6 -15.01 1.48 -3.72
CA CYS A 6 -15.97 0.82 -4.63
C CYS A 6 -17.07 1.74 -5.18
N GLY A 7 -17.13 3.01 -4.75
CA GLY A 7 -18.15 3.98 -5.18
C GLY A 7 -19.57 3.73 -4.67
N ASN A 8 -19.83 2.58 -4.04
CA ASN A 8 -21.15 2.24 -3.52
C ASN A 8 -21.52 3.07 -2.28
N PRO A 9 -22.82 3.29 -2.02
CA PRO A 9 -23.26 4.00 -0.82
C PRO A 9 -22.78 3.36 0.48
N LEU A 10 -22.39 4.20 1.42
CA LEU A 10 -22.19 3.81 2.82
C LEU A 10 -23.57 3.85 3.49
N LEU A 11 -24.08 2.67 3.81
CA LEU A 11 -25.43 2.52 4.36
C LEU A 11 -25.47 2.96 5.82
N PHE A 12 -26.57 3.59 6.21
CA PHE A 12 -26.86 3.95 7.59
C PHE A 12 -26.83 2.70 8.49
N ASP A 13 -26.33 2.84 9.72
CA ASP A 13 -26.21 1.78 10.73
C ASP A 13 -25.21 0.63 10.41
N ARG A 14 -24.37 0.79 9.39
CA ARG A 14 -23.25 -0.14 9.12
C ARG A 14 -21.91 0.44 9.57
N VAL A 15 -20.99 -0.45 9.93
CA VAL A 15 -19.60 -0.08 10.24
C VAL A 15 -18.94 0.55 9.03
N VAL A 16 -18.34 1.73 9.24
CA VAL A 16 -17.58 2.49 8.25
C VAL A 16 -16.25 2.86 8.88
N PHE A 17 -15.18 2.77 8.10
CA PHE A 17 -13.86 3.23 8.50
C PHE A 17 -13.61 4.63 7.95
N HIS A 18 -13.06 5.49 8.80
CA HIS A 18 -12.60 6.83 8.45
C HIS A 18 -11.08 6.86 8.57
N CYS A 19 -10.41 7.11 7.45
CA CYS A 19 -8.97 7.28 7.42
C CYS A 19 -8.59 8.73 7.74
N SER A 20 -7.41 8.94 8.34
CA SER A 20 -6.88 10.29 8.61
C SER A 20 -6.67 11.12 7.34
N CYS A 21 -6.58 10.50 6.15
CA CYS A 21 -6.57 11.20 4.86
C CYS A 21 -7.94 11.75 4.43
N GLY A 22 -8.99 11.54 5.24
CA GLY A 22 -10.36 12.00 4.99
C GLY A 22 -11.22 11.03 4.18
N ALA A 23 -10.67 9.87 3.80
CA ALA A 23 -11.43 8.84 3.08
C ALA A 23 -12.39 8.10 4.02
N PHE A 24 -13.58 7.80 3.50
CA PHE A 24 -14.53 6.90 4.13
C PHE A 24 -14.73 5.66 3.27
N VAL A 25 -14.64 4.49 3.89
CA VAL A 25 -14.69 3.21 3.19
C VAL A 25 -15.46 2.15 3.99
N HIS A 26 -16.03 1.18 3.26
CA HIS A 26 -16.58 -0.03 3.90
C HIS A 26 -15.47 -0.83 4.57
N ALA A 27 -15.84 -1.66 5.56
CA ALA A 27 -14.92 -2.57 6.23
C ALA A 27 -14.14 -3.47 5.25
N TYR A 28 -14.83 -4.03 4.24
CA TYR A 28 -14.21 -4.91 3.24
C TYR A 28 -13.38 -4.16 2.18
N CYS A 29 -13.48 -2.83 2.11
CA CYS A 29 -12.67 -1.99 1.23
C CYS A 29 -11.45 -1.39 1.94
N TRP A 30 -11.26 -1.67 3.23
CA TRP A 30 -10.21 -1.04 4.03
C TRP A 30 -8.81 -1.41 3.56
N ASP A 31 -8.53 -2.70 3.34
CA ASP A 31 -7.19 -3.15 2.93
C ASP A 31 -6.80 -2.58 1.57
N GLU A 32 -7.74 -2.57 0.62
CA GLU A 32 -7.54 -1.96 -0.70
C GLU A 32 -7.23 -0.46 -0.59
N HIS A 33 -7.98 0.25 0.27
CA HIS A 33 -7.70 1.65 0.54
C HIS A 33 -6.29 1.87 1.11
N VAL A 34 -5.86 1.09 2.09
CA VAL A 34 -4.53 1.24 2.70
C VAL A 34 -3.43 0.95 1.68
N LEU A 35 -3.56 -0.13 0.92
CA LEU A 35 -2.55 -0.52 -0.08
C LEU A 35 -2.44 0.48 -1.23
N GLN A 36 -3.55 1.02 -1.72
CA GLN A 36 -3.54 1.93 -2.87
C GLN A 36 -3.28 3.39 -2.49
N ALA A 37 -3.88 3.88 -1.39
CA ALA A 37 -3.82 5.30 -1.05
C ALA A 37 -2.59 5.67 -0.20
N HIS A 38 -2.08 4.74 0.60
CA HIS A 38 -0.92 4.98 1.46
C HIS A 38 0.34 4.28 0.99
N GLN A 39 0.21 3.25 0.12
CA GLN A 39 1.31 2.47 -0.43
C GLN A 39 2.43 2.25 0.58
N PRO A 40 2.15 1.63 1.74
CA PRO A 40 3.14 1.43 2.78
C PRO A 40 4.34 0.65 2.22
N SER A 41 5.52 0.86 2.79
CA SER A 41 6.72 0.11 2.42
C SER A 41 6.45 -1.40 2.53
N PHE A 42 6.72 -2.14 1.45
CA PHE A 42 6.54 -3.59 1.39
C PHE A 42 7.73 -4.23 0.68
N GLU A 43 8.03 -5.47 1.06
CA GLU A 43 9.03 -6.30 0.41
C GLU A 43 8.35 -7.45 -0.33
N MET A 44 8.85 -7.75 -1.53
CA MET A 44 8.41 -8.93 -2.28
C MET A 44 9.42 -10.05 -2.10
N GLY A 45 8.94 -11.25 -1.82
CA GLY A 45 9.79 -12.40 -1.59
C GLY A 45 9.02 -13.71 -1.71
N ALA A 46 9.70 -14.81 -1.46
CA ALA A 46 9.11 -16.14 -1.36
C ALA A 46 9.37 -16.72 0.03
N VAL A 47 8.46 -17.56 0.51
CA VAL A 47 8.68 -18.34 1.74
C VAL A 47 9.19 -19.72 1.33
N ASN A 48 10.31 -20.17 1.92
CA ASN A 48 10.84 -21.51 1.69
C ASN A 48 10.10 -22.57 2.53
N LEU A 49 10.46 -23.84 2.39
CA LEU A 49 9.82 -24.94 3.13
C LEU A 49 10.10 -24.89 4.65
N ASP A 50 11.14 -24.17 5.05
CA ASP A 50 11.52 -23.96 6.45
C ASP A 50 10.79 -22.75 7.07
N GLY A 51 9.95 -22.07 6.30
CA GLY A 51 9.18 -20.90 6.73
C GLY A 51 9.98 -19.59 6.72
N GLU A 52 11.20 -19.59 6.19
CA GLU A 52 12.02 -18.38 6.07
C GLU A 52 11.57 -17.54 4.88
N PHE A 53 11.44 -16.23 5.09
CA PHE A 53 11.18 -15.27 4.02
C PHE A 53 12.47 -14.92 3.29
N ILE A 54 12.49 -15.19 2.00
CA ILE A 54 13.59 -14.85 1.09
C ILE A 54 13.11 -13.67 0.25
N ALA A 55 13.55 -12.46 0.61
CA ALA A 55 13.31 -11.27 -0.18
C ALA A 55 13.86 -11.48 -1.60
N ARG A 56 13.06 -11.13 -2.62
CA ARG A 56 13.57 -10.93 -3.97
C ARG A 56 14.32 -9.61 -3.94
N GLU A 57 15.61 -9.61 -4.25
CA GLU A 57 16.43 -8.39 -4.29
C GLU A 57 15.67 -7.24 -4.95
N SER A 58 15.49 -6.18 -4.18
CA SER A 58 14.77 -4.99 -4.58
C SER A 58 15.53 -4.29 -5.70
N LYS A 59 15.16 -4.51 -6.97
CA LYS A 59 15.45 -3.53 -8.02
C LYS A 59 14.53 -2.30 -7.85
N VAL A 60 14.51 -1.71 -6.65
CA VAL A 60 13.85 -0.43 -6.34
C VAL A 60 14.62 0.23 -5.19
N GLU A 61 15.94 0.37 -5.31
CA GLU A 61 16.75 1.35 -4.56
C GLU A 61 18.17 1.45 -5.15
N GLU A 62 18.28 1.61 -6.48
CA GLU A 62 19.52 2.09 -7.09
C GLU A 62 19.19 2.94 -8.34
N GLU A 63 18.29 3.92 -8.20
CA GLU A 63 18.08 4.93 -9.24
C GLU A 63 17.84 6.34 -8.68
N VAL A 64 18.37 6.66 -7.50
CA VAL A 64 18.47 8.05 -7.00
C VAL A 64 19.69 8.24 -6.09
N SER A 65 20.91 7.85 -6.49
CA SER A 65 22.13 8.36 -5.82
C SER A 65 23.45 8.19 -6.58
N THR A 66 23.44 8.20 -7.91
CA THR A 66 24.67 8.20 -8.74
C THR A 66 24.50 9.11 -9.96
N ALA A 67 24.10 10.35 -9.72
CA ALA A 67 24.26 11.43 -10.69
C ALA A 67 24.83 12.69 -10.04
N GLN A 68 25.74 12.53 -9.08
CA GLN A 68 26.62 13.61 -8.62
C GLN A 68 28.00 13.03 -8.27
N VAL A 69 28.93 13.05 -9.25
CA VAL A 69 30.35 13.46 -9.17
C VAL A 69 31.16 12.87 -10.33
N SER A 70 32.01 13.74 -10.91
CA SER A 70 33.05 13.53 -11.95
C SER A 70 32.53 13.64 -13.39
N GLY A 71 32.85 14.67 -14.19
CA GLY A 71 33.92 15.66 -14.16
C GLY A 71 34.64 15.64 -15.50
N GLU A 72 34.65 16.76 -16.22
CA GLU A 72 35.72 17.32 -17.08
C GLU A 72 35.26 18.65 -17.68
#